data_AF-A0A8H4HG03-F1
#
_entry.id   AF-A0A8H4HG03-F1
#
_cell.length_a   1.000
_cell.length_b   1.000
_cell.length_c   1.000
_cell.angle_alpha   90.00
_cell.angle_beta   90.00
_cell.angle_gamma   90.00
#
_symmetry.space_group_name_H-M   'P 1'
#
loop_
_entity.id
_entity.type
_entity.pdbx_description
1 polymer ?
#
loop_
_entity_poly.entity_id
_entity_poly.type
_entity_poly.pdbx_seq_one_letter_code
_entity_poly.pdbx_strand_id
1 'polypeptide(L)'
;MKATFYLTAIQLLASSVCALPLHDSQIPGDLDAPAGSAWVEKRQSSSWNPPANLVKPLNEVWEHQMSTYSDPMGFKNYGFDQVMAGRGKINYCVRWDSSKKVTAAQRKQIAAAVSRSYNKWIAGLAGFDGFPYKTVDVKVVGYAVRDRSLLEGDTSGLDIYTTKDGDGIPECDPRCGRFFHQDGDYSQCPGGASRHYDESLWLTDGFQGGAGGDWGQRVGQEYFMQNVNSENIHIYLHELGHTFALDDFYDWTPTGQTNFIMLAGSATQITEFDIWMVRDWWRHLKSRYNL
;
A
#
# COMPACT_ATOMS: atom_id res chain seq x y z
N MET A 1 -32.76 -24.40 17.25
CA MET A 1 -32.04 -24.47 15.96
C MET A 1 -31.19 -23.21 15.85
N LYS A 2 -29.91 -23.31 16.21
CA LYS A 2 -28.91 -22.24 16.09
C LYS A 2 -28.18 -22.49 14.78
N ALA A 3 -28.29 -21.57 13.82
CA ALA A 3 -27.54 -21.63 12.57
C ALA A 3 -26.20 -20.92 12.79
N THR A 4 -25.15 -21.73 12.91
CA THR A 4 -23.75 -21.30 12.88
C THR A 4 -23.40 -20.96 11.43
N PHE A 5 -23.23 -19.68 11.12
CA PHE A 5 -22.65 -19.27 9.83
C PHE A 5 -21.14 -19.50 9.89
N TYR A 6 -20.69 -20.52 9.18
CA TYR A 6 -19.29 -20.71 8.84
C TYR A 6 -18.88 -19.61 7.85
N LEU A 7 -18.01 -18.69 8.27
CA LEU A 7 -17.19 -17.92 7.33
C LEU A 7 -16.27 -18.94 6.64
N THR A 8 -16.55 -19.22 5.37
CA THR A 8 -15.53 -19.75 4.46
C THR A 8 -14.43 -18.70 4.35
N ALA A 9 -13.28 -19.02 4.91
CA ALA A 9 -12.07 -18.23 4.82
C ALA A 9 -11.70 -18.00 3.34
N ILE A 10 -11.98 -16.78 2.86
CA ILE A 10 -11.20 -16.18 1.79
C ILE A 10 -9.80 -16.03 2.39
N GLN A 11 -8.77 -16.63 1.79
CA GLN A 11 -7.38 -16.34 2.13
C GLN A 11 -7.14 -14.86 1.81
N LEU A 12 -7.34 -13.99 2.81
CA LEU A 12 -6.90 -12.61 2.78
C LEU A 12 -5.39 -12.62 2.58
N LEU A 13 -4.90 -11.80 1.65
CA LEU A 13 -3.49 -11.38 1.56
C LEU A 13 -3.16 -10.50 2.78
N ALA A 14 -3.05 -11.14 3.95
CA ALA A 14 -2.49 -10.54 5.14
C ALA A 14 -1.18 -11.27 5.44
N SER A 15 -0.08 -10.84 4.83
CA SER A 15 1.25 -11.18 5.33
C SER A 15 1.53 -10.31 6.56
N SER A 16 1.87 -10.95 7.68
CA SER A 16 2.24 -10.28 8.92
C SER A 16 3.74 -10.41 9.11
N VAL A 17 4.48 -9.30 9.13
CA VAL A 17 5.93 -9.32 9.33
C VAL A 17 6.28 -9.23 10.82
N CYS A 18 6.93 -10.24 11.37
CA CYS A 18 7.77 -10.10 12.57
C CYS A 18 9.21 -9.87 12.13
N ALA A 19 9.60 -8.60 11.93
CA ALA A 19 10.99 -8.26 11.68
C ALA A 19 11.80 -8.47 12.97
N LEU A 20 12.89 -9.24 12.89
CA LEU A 20 13.89 -9.29 13.97
C LEU A 20 14.44 -7.87 14.22
N PRO A 21 14.71 -7.47 15.48
CA PRO A 21 15.15 -6.12 15.80
C PRO A 21 16.58 -5.90 15.28
N LEU A 22 16.72 -5.25 14.12
CA LEU A 22 17.98 -4.63 13.71
C LEU A 22 18.06 -3.25 14.38
N HIS A 23 19.08 -3.08 15.23
CA HIS A 23 19.40 -1.80 15.85
C HIS A 23 19.91 -0.83 14.76
N ASP A 24 19.16 0.23 14.52
CA ASP A 24 19.35 1.23 13.45
C ASP A 24 20.49 2.24 13.75
N SER A 25 21.41 1.92 14.65
CA SER A 25 22.37 2.88 15.22
C SER A 25 23.69 3.04 14.43
N GLN A 26 23.79 2.59 13.18
CA GLN A 26 25.05 2.67 12.42
C GLN A 26 24.98 3.14 10.96
N ILE A 27 23.90 3.80 10.51
CA ILE A 27 23.88 4.35 9.15
C ILE A 27 24.26 5.85 9.19
N PRO A 28 25.38 6.26 8.56
CA PRO A 28 25.76 7.68 8.51
C PRO A 28 24.70 8.48 7.76
N GLY A 29 24.05 9.39 8.47
CA GLY A 29 23.23 10.43 7.88
C GLY A 29 24.14 11.47 7.25
N ASP A 30 24.45 11.31 5.97
CA ASP A 30 24.82 12.37 5.04
C ASP A 30 25.16 11.75 3.69
N LEU A 31 24.16 11.60 2.82
CA LEU A 31 24.34 11.59 1.38
C LEU A 31 23.12 12.27 0.75
N ASP A 32 23.26 13.55 0.44
CA ASP A 32 22.44 14.25 -0.53
C ASP A 32 22.41 13.42 -1.83
N ALA A 33 21.27 12.80 -2.13
CA ALA A 33 21.02 12.13 -3.40
C ALA A 33 19.94 12.91 -4.18
N PRO A 34 20.16 13.16 -5.47
CA PRO A 34 19.39 14.14 -6.23
C PRO A 34 17.96 13.66 -6.50
N ALA A 35 17.03 14.61 -6.46
CA ALA A 35 15.63 14.54 -6.86
C ALA A 35 15.22 13.24 -7.62
N GLY A 36 14.30 12.48 -7.02
CA GLY A 36 13.68 11.29 -7.60
C GLY A 36 13.00 11.47 -8.97
N SER A 37 12.98 12.67 -9.55
CA SER A 37 12.55 12.93 -10.92
C SER A 37 13.52 12.39 -11.98
N ALA A 38 14.83 12.38 -11.72
CA ALA A 38 15.83 12.03 -12.74
C ALA A 38 15.93 10.51 -13.03
N TRP A 39 15.51 9.66 -12.09
CA TRP A 39 15.54 8.20 -12.25
C TRP A 39 14.40 7.67 -13.13
N VAL A 40 13.22 8.30 -13.06
CA VAL A 40 12.02 7.87 -13.80
C VAL A 40 12.09 8.28 -15.27
N GLU A 41 12.64 9.46 -15.60
CA GLU A 41 12.76 9.93 -16.98
C GLU A 41 13.74 9.10 -17.83
N LYS A 42 14.77 8.50 -17.21
CA LYS A 42 15.87 7.89 -17.96
C LYS A 42 15.57 6.48 -18.51
N ARG A 43 14.43 5.86 -18.16
CA ARG A 43 14.08 4.47 -18.53
C ARG A 43 12.59 4.22 -18.78
N GLN A 44 11.91 5.17 -19.44
CA GLN A 44 10.54 4.94 -19.93
C GLN A 44 10.56 4.03 -21.17
N SER A 45 10.72 2.72 -20.97
CA SER A 45 10.27 1.76 -21.98
C SER A 45 8.75 1.81 -22.00
N SER A 46 8.15 2.12 -23.15
CA SER A 46 6.68 2.12 -23.29
C SER A 46 6.10 0.71 -23.46
N SER A 47 6.94 -0.33 -23.54
CA SER A 47 6.55 -1.72 -23.76
C SER A 47 7.35 -2.69 -22.88
N TRP A 48 6.87 -3.92 -22.73
CA TRP A 48 7.59 -4.99 -22.05
C TRP A 48 8.90 -5.34 -22.78
N ASN A 49 10.02 -4.90 -22.22
CA ASN A 49 11.37 -5.17 -22.71
C ASN A 49 12.37 -5.00 -21.55
N PRO A 50 12.32 -5.88 -20.53
CA PRO A 50 13.22 -5.78 -19.39
C PRO A 50 14.69 -5.98 -19.81
N PRO A 51 15.66 -5.39 -19.09
CA PRO A 51 17.07 -5.73 -19.24
C PRO A 51 17.29 -7.25 -19.22
N ALA A 52 18.21 -7.75 -20.04
CA ALA A 52 18.40 -9.20 -20.24
C ALA A 52 18.68 -9.96 -18.92
N ASN A 53 19.34 -9.32 -17.96
CA ASN A 53 19.62 -9.89 -16.64
C ASN A 53 18.38 -9.94 -15.72
N LEU A 54 17.29 -9.25 -16.07
CA LEU A 54 16.03 -9.27 -15.33
C LEU A 54 15.00 -10.24 -15.92
N VAL A 55 15.13 -10.66 -17.18
CA VAL A 55 14.18 -11.56 -17.85
C VAL A 55 13.95 -12.85 -17.05
N LYS A 56 15.03 -13.55 -16.70
CA LYS A 56 14.96 -14.81 -15.93
C LYS A 56 14.32 -14.62 -14.55
N PRO A 57 14.81 -13.73 -13.67
CA PRO A 57 14.23 -13.59 -12.34
C PRO A 57 12.79 -13.06 -12.37
N LEU A 58 12.39 -12.22 -13.33
CA LEU A 58 10.98 -11.81 -13.48
C LEU A 58 10.07 -13.00 -13.81
N ASN A 59 10.52 -13.90 -14.69
CA ASN A 59 9.77 -15.13 -14.98
C ASN A 59 9.65 -16.04 -13.75
N GLU A 60 10.70 -16.17 -12.94
CA GLU A 60 10.66 -16.96 -11.71
C GLU A 60 9.65 -16.38 -10.71
N VAL A 61 9.61 -15.04 -10.56
CA VAL A 61 8.60 -14.34 -9.74
C VAL A 61 7.20 -14.64 -10.26
N TRP A 62 6.97 -14.45 -11.55
CA TRP A 62 5.65 -14.67 -12.15
C TRP A 62 5.16 -16.11 -11.95
N GLU A 63 6.01 -17.10 -12.24
CA GLU A 63 5.68 -18.52 -12.07
C GLU A 63 5.38 -18.85 -10.60
N HIS A 64 6.18 -18.32 -9.67
CA HIS A 64 5.94 -18.48 -8.24
C HIS A 64 4.56 -17.93 -7.85
N GLN A 65 4.28 -16.67 -8.16
CA GLN A 65 3.02 -16.00 -7.80
C GLN A 65 1.80 -16.71 -8.38
N MET A 66 1.87 -17.14 -9.65
CA MET A 66 0.78 -17.88 -10.29
C MET A 66 0.56 -19.27 -9.68
N SER A 67 1.57 -19.87 -9.05
CA SER A 67 1.44 -21.16 -8.36
C SER A 67 1.01 -21.05 -6.89
N THR A 68 1.34 -19.93 -6.24
CA THR A 68 1.06 -19.69 -4.81
C THR A 68 -0.41 -19.35 -4.56
N TYR A 69 -1.02 -18.57 -5.43
CA TYR A 69 -2.40 -18.08 -5.26
C TYR A 69 -3.40 -18.87 -6.09
N SER A 70 -4.59 -19.09 -5.54
CA SER A 70 -5.65 -19.87 -6.17
C SER A 70 -6.33 -19.17 -7.35
N ASP A 71 -6.49 -17.84 -7.28
CA ASP A 71 -7.09 -17.04 -8.35
C ASP A 71 -6.48 -15.61 -8.44
N PRO A 72 -5.16 -15.49 -8.69
CA PRO A 72 -4.50 -14.18 -8.76
C PRO A 72 -5.02 -13.31 -9.90
N MET A 73 -5.46 -13.93 -11.01
CA MET A 73 -5.98 -13.18 -12.16
C MET A 73 -7.47 -12.86 -12.04
N GLY A 74 -8.25 -13.59 -11.24
CA GLY A 74 -9.66 -13.28 -11.00
C GLY A 74 -9.88 -12.29 -9.85
N PHE A 75 -8.90 -12.07 -8.97
CA PHE A 75 -8.94 -11.04 -7.94
C PHE A 75 -8.95 -9.63 -8.56
N LYS A 76 -9.84 -8.74 -8.06
CA LYS A 76 -10.14 -7.42 -8.65
C LYS A 76 -10.09 -6.27 -7.64
N ASN A 77 -9.25 -6.37 -6.63
CA ASN A 77 -9.06 -5.31 -5.65
C ASN A 77 -7.60 -4.89 -5.45
N TYR A 78 -6.69 -5.27 -6.35
CA TYR A 78 -5.32 -4.76 -6.30
C TYR A 78 -5.30 -3.25 -6.51
N GLY A 79 -4.23 -2.58 -6.11
CA GLY A 79 -4.01 -1.14 -6.32
C GLY A 79 -4.22 -0.72 -7.78
N PHE A 80 -3.94 -1.60 -8.74
CA PHE A 80 -4.31 -1.38 -10.15
C PHE A 80 -5.82 -1.22 -10.33
N ASP A 81 -6.61 -2.17 -9.83
CA ASP A 81 -8.07 -2.16 -9.95
C ASP A 81 -8.66 -0.96 -9.21
N GLN A 82 -8.12 -0.62 -8.04
CA GLN A 82 -8.52 0.54 -7.26
C GLN A 82 -8.28 1.85 -8.02
N VAL A 83 -7.06 2.04 -8.57
CA VAL A 83 -6.70 3.24 -9.34
C VAL A 83 -7.57 3.36 -10.59
N MET A 84 -7.86 2.26 -11.28
CA MET A 84 -8.72 2.26 -12.46
C MET A 84 -10.18 2.57 -12.10
N ALA A 85 -10.72 1.98 -11.03
CA ALA A 85 -12.08 2.26 -10.55
C ALA A 85 -12.25 3.70 -10.05
N GLY A 86 -11.26 4.21 -9.31
CA GLY A 86 -11.22 5.57 -8.77
C GLY A 86 -10.86 6.65 -9.81
N ARG A 87 -10.56 6.25 -11.05
CA ARG A 87 -10.14 7.13 -12.15
C ARG A 87 -8.92 7.99 -11.78
N GLY A 88 -7.90 7.37 -11.22
CA GLY A 88 -6.68 8.04 -10.77
C GLY A 88 -6.84 8.77 -9.44
N LYS A 89 -7.80 8.37 -8.61
CA LYS A 89 -8.00 8.85 -7.24
C LYS A 89 -7.98 7.69 -6.27
N ILE A 90 -7.37 7.89 -5.10
CA ILE A 90 -7.34 6.91 -4.01
C ILE A 90 -7.62 7.64 -2.70
N ASN A 91 -8.63 7.19 -1.98
CA ASN A 91 -9.01 7.70 -0.67
C ASN A 91 -8.49 6.79 0.43
N TYR A 92 -7.74 7.35 1.38
CA TYR A 92 -7.27 6.69 2.58
C TYR A 92 -8.14 7.02 3.79
N CYS A 93 -8.40 6.02 4.62
CA CYS A 93 -8.85 6.23 6.00
C CYS A 93 -7.79 5.76 7.00
N VAL A 94 -7.35 6.65 7.88
CA VAL A 94 -6.30 6.34 8.86
C VAL A 94 -6.92 5.72 10.11
N ARG A 95 -6.52 4.50 10.45
CA ARG A 95 -6.80 3.87 11.73
C ARG A 95 -5.68 4.23 12.71
N TRP A 96 -5.94 5.24 13.53
CA TRP A 96 -5.01 5.71 14.55
C TRP A 96 -5.17 4.86 15.82
N ASP A 97 -4.50 3.72 15.83
CA ASP A 97 -4.44 2.83 16.99
C ASP A 97 -3.30 3.23 17.93
N SER A 98 -3.40 4.45 18.44
CA SER A 98 -2.46 5.01 19.40
C SER A 98 -3.19 5.78 20.49
N SER A 99 -2.61 5.83 21.68
CA SER A 99 -3.10 6.71 22.77
C SER A 99 -2.57 8.14 22.65
N LYS A 100 -1.62 8.38 21.74
CA LYS A 100 -1.01 9.69 21.56
C LYS A 100 -1.96 10.60 20.80
N LYS A 101 -1.84 11.89 21.09
CA LYS A 101 -2.52 12.92 20.32
C LYS A 101 -1.86 13.09 18.96
N VAL A 102 -2.66 13.46 17.97
CA VAL A 102 -2.21 13.82 16.62
C VAL A 102 -2.77 15.19 16.26
N THR A 103 -1.87 16.12 15.96
CA THR A 103 -2.20 17.49 15.59
C THR A 103 -2.65 17.59 14.13
N ALA A 104 -3.33 18.68 13.78
CA ALA A 104 -3.66 18.99 12.38
C ALA A 104 -2.41 19.05 11.47
N ALA A 105 -1.26 19.52 11.99
CA ALA A 105 -0.01 19.54 11.25
C ALA A 105 0.52 18.12 10.97
N GLN A 106 0.51 17.25 11.98
CA GLN A 106 0.88 15.84 11.81
C GLN A 106 -0.07 15.11 10.85
N ARG A 107 -1.37 15.36 10.90
CA ARG A 107 -2.32 14.80 9.92
C ARG A 107 -2.00 15.23 8.49
N LYS A 108 -1.60 16.48 8.27
CA LYS A 108 -1.13 16.95 6.95
C LYS A 108 0.16 16.25 6.51
N GLN A 109 1.10 16.03 7.44
CA GLN A 109 2.32 15.27 7.16
C GLN A 109 2.02 13.81 6.78
N ILE A 110 1.10 13.15 7.51
CA ILE A 110 0.64 11.79 7.19
C ILE A 110 0.04 11.75 5.78
N ALA A 111 -0.87 12.67 5.44
CA ALA A 111 -1.46 12.73 4.11
C ALA A 111 -0.42 12.93 2.99
N ALA A 112 0.57 13.81 3.23
CA ALA A 112 1.68 14.01 2.30
C ALA A 112 2.57 12.76 2.16
N ALA A 113 2.84 12.05 3.26
CA ALA A 113 3.63 10.82 3.28
C ALA A 113 2.97 9.69 2.48
N VAL A 114 1.67 9.49 2.71
CA VAL A 114 0.85 8.52 1.96
C VAL A 114 0.86 8.84 0.47
N SER A 115 0.56 10.10 0.13
CA SER A 115 0.53 10.54 -1.27
C SER A 115 1.88 10.39 -1.98
N ARG A 116 2.99 10.79 -1.34
CA ARG A 116 4.34 10.58 -1.90
C ARG A 116 4.64 9.10 -2.13
N SER A 117 4.42 8.27 -1.12
CA SER A 117 4.83 6.87 -1.14
C SER A 117 4.04 6.07 -2.18
N TYR A 118 2.72 6.28 -2.24
CA TYR A 118 1.87 5.66 -3.26
C TYR A 118 2.29 6.10 -4.67
N ASN A 119 2.55 7.40 -4.87
CA ASN A 119 2.98 7.91 -6.18
C ASN A 119 4.38 7.45 -6.61
N LYS A 120 5.23 6.95 -5.71
CA LYS A 120 6.50 6.29 -6.11
C LYS A 120 6.25 4.99 -6.87
N TRP A 121 5.27 4.18 -6.44
CA TRP A 121 4.84 3.00 -7.19
C TRP A 121 4.18 3.38 -8.52
N ILE A 122 3.30 4.39 -8.53
CA ILE A 122 2.68 4.92 -9.75
C ILE A 122 3.72 5.43 -10.75
N ALA A 123 4.80 6.08 -10.28
CA ALA A 123 5.88 6.53 -11.14
C ALA A 123 6.61 5.37 -11.86
N GLY A 124 6.64 4.18 -11.26
CA GLY A 124 7.12 2.95 -11.92
C GLY A 124 6.25 2.53 -13.10
N LEU A 125 4.94 2.79 -13.05
CA LEU A 125 3.96 2.43 -14.08
C LEU A 125 3.72 3.55 -15.11
N ALA A 126 3.95 4.81 -14.74
CA ALA A 126 3.65 5.96 -15.58
C ALA A 126 4.33 5.86 -16.96
N GLY A 127 3.52 5.86 -18.02
CA GLY A 127 3.98 5.77 -19.41
C GLY A 127 4.36 4.36 -19.89
N PHE A 128 4.27 3.34 -19.03
CA PHE A 128 4.52 1.95 -19.39
C PHE A 128 3.26 1.28 -19.93
N ASP A 129 3.35 0.69 -21.11
CA ASP A 129 2.41 -0.30 -21.66
C ASP A 129 0.91 0.08 -21.53
N GLY A 130 0.60 1.33 -21.87
CA GLY A 130 -0.77 1.85 -21.87
C GLY A 130 -1.32 2.26 -20.49
N PHE A 131 -0.51 2.24 -19.42
CA PHE A 131 -0.96 2.71 -18.11
C PHE A 131 -1.40 4.19 -18.16
N PRO A 132 -2.64 4.53 -17.78
CA PRO A 132 -3.25 5.81 -18.17
C PRO A 132 -2.91 6.99 -17.23
N TYR A 133 -2.27 6.75 -16.09
CA TYR A 133 -2.02 7.78 -15.09
C TYR A 133 -0.52 8.09 -14.94
N LYS A 134 -0.19 9.38 -14.97
CA LYS A 134 1.17 9.86 -14.62
C LYS A 134 1.37 9.96 -13.11
N THR A 135 0.30 10.29 -12.40
CA THR A 135 0.20 10.43 -10.94
C THR A 135 -1.23 10.08 -10.53
N VAL A 136 -1.42 9.74 -9.26
CA VAL A 136 -2.73 9.49 -8.63
C VAL A 136 -2.99 10.55 -7.56
N ASP A 137 -4.22 11.08 -7.52
CA ASP A 137 -4.70 11.98 -6.47
C ASP A 137 -5.05 11.17 -5.21
N VAL A 138 -4.08 11.08 -4.30
CA VAL A 138 -4.20 10.33 -3.05
C VAL A 138 -4.55 11.27 -1.91
N LYS A 139 -5.64 10.98 -1.18
CA LYS A 139 -6.15 11.83 -0.09
C LYS A 139 -6.41 11.01 1.16
N VAL A 140 -6.14 11.59 2.33
CA VAL A 140 -6.69 11.08 3.59
C VAL A 140 -8.04 11.74 3.82
N VAL A 141 -9.11 10.95 3.82
CA VAL A 141 -10.50 11.42 3.92
C VAL A 141 -11.15 11.13 5.27
N GLY A 142 -10.54 10.26 6.08
CA GLY A 142 -11.08 9.91 7.39
C GLY A 142 -10.03 9.44 8.39
N TYR A 143 -10.42 9.47 9.66
CA TYR A 143 -9.65 8.97 10.79
C TYR A 143 -10.55 8.15 11.71
N ALA A 144 -10.14 6.94 12.04
CA ALA A 144 -10.67 6.19 13.16
C ALA A 144 -9.74 6.34 14.37
N VAL A 145 -10.31 6.75 15.51
CA VAL A 145 -9.60 6.98 16.77
C VAL A 145 -10.37 6.35 17.93
N ARG A 146 -9.66 5.93 18.97
CA ARG A 146 -10.31 5.44 20.21
C ARG A 146 -11.09 6.53 20.96
N ASP A 147 -10.65 7.79 20.83
CA ASP A 147 -11.30 8.97 21.38
C ASP A 147 -11.06 10.16 20.44
N ARG A 148 -12.12 10.93 20.14
CA ARG A 148 -12.05 12.14 19.31
C ARG A 148 -11.08 13.17 19.88
N SER A 149 -10.91 13.19 21.21
CA SER A 149 -10.00 14.12 21.89
C SER A 149 -8.52 13.94 21.50
N LEU A 150 -8.16 12.82 20.88
CA LEU A 150 -6.82 12.57 20.34
C LEU A 150 -6.54 13.38 19.07
N LEU A 151 -7.57 13.82 18.34
CA LEU A 151 -7.41 14.64 17.15
C LEU A 151 -7.40 16.12 17.53
N GLU A 152 -6.21 16.72 17.61
CA GLU A 152 -6.10 18.14 17.93
C GLU A 152 -6.23 19.03 16.69
N GLY A 153 -6.83 20.21 16.87
CA GLY A 153 -7.06 21.19 15.80
C GLY A 153 -8.21 20.84 14.88
N ASP A 154 -8.30 21.53 13.74
CA ASP A 154 -9.41 21.38 12.79
C ASP A 154 -9.45 19.99 12.14
N THR A 155 -10.64 19.41 12.11
CA THR A 155 -10.96 18.12 11.47
C THR A 155 -12.02 18.27 10.37
N SER A 156 -12.37 19.51 10.00
CA SER A 156 -13.33 19.81 8.94
C SER A 156 -12.95 19.09 7.63
N GLY A 157 -13.93 18.42 7.03
CA GLY A 157 -13.75 17.64 5.80
C GLY A 157 -13.35 16.17 6.02
N LEU A 158 -12.88 15.79 7.21
CA LEU A 158 -12.56 14.41 7.55
C LEU A 158 -13.76 13.68 8.16
N ASP A 159 -13.97 12.43 7.77
CA ASP A 159 -14.86 11.53 8.49
C ASP A 159 -14.15 11.00 9.73
N ILE A 160 -14.69 11.33 10.91
CA ILE A 160 -14.09 10.93 12.20
C ILE A 160 -14.93 9.80 12.80
N TYR A 161 -14.30 8.64 12.94
CA TYR A 161 -14.88 7.41 13.48
C TYR A 161 -14.33 7.14 14.88
N THR A 162 -15.21 6.64 15.75
CA THR A 162 -14.85 6.10 17.09
C THR A 162 -15.33 4.66 17.26
N THR A 163 -15.72 4.03 16.17
CA THR A 163 -16.04 2.61 16.07
C THR A 163 -14.78 1.77 16.23
N LYS A 164 -14.97 0.49 16.56
CA LYS A 164 -13.91 -0.48 16.79
C LYS A 164 -14.26 -1.77 16.06
N ASP A 165 -13.22 -2.48 15.62
CA ASP A 165 -13.36 -3.83 15.11
C ASP A 165 -13.54 -4.86 16.25
N GLY A 166 -13.57 -6.14 15.89
CA GLY A 166 -13.72 -7.25 16.84
C GLY A 166 -12.63 -7.34 17.90
N ASP A 167 -11.43 -6.80 17.62
CA ASP A 167 -10.29 -6.77 18.54
C ASP A 167 -10.21 -5.48 19.36
N GLY A 168 -11.19 -4.58 19.20
CA GLY A 168 -11.27 -3.32 19.93
C GLY A 168 -10.37 -2.21 19.36
N ILE A 169 -9.80 -2.40 18.17
CA ILE A 169 -8.94 -1.45 17.47
C ILE A 169 -9.82 -0.42 16.75
N PRO A 170 -9.51 0.90 16.81
CA PRO A 170 -10.28 1.91 16.09
C PRO A 170 -10.43 1.57 14.61
N GLU A 171 -11.66 1.55 14.10
CA GLU A 171 -11.99 1.07 12.75
C GLU A 171 -12.77 2.14 11.96
N CYS A 172 -12.34 2.38 10.72
CA CYS A 172 -13.09 3.19 9.76
C CYS A 172 -14.34 2.44 9.32
N ASP A 173 -15.47 3.13 9.10
CA ASP A 173 -16.76 2.46 8.85
C ASP A 173 -16.68 1.42 7.72
N PRO A 174 -16.85 0.10 8.01
CA PRO A 174 -16.74 -0.94 7.00
C PRO A 174 -17.70 -0.76 5.82
N ARG A 175 -18.84 -0.07 6.04
CA ARG A 175 -19.81 0.24 4.98
C ARG A 175 -19.27 1.17 3.89
N CYS A 176 -18.14 1.82 4.16
CA CYS A 176 -17.48 2.77 3.27
C CYS A 176 -16.14 2.26 2.72
N GLY A 177 -15.65 1.11 3.20
CA GLY A 177 -14.35 0.60 2.80
C GLY A 177 -14.44 -0.28 1.56
N ARG A 178 -13.64 0.02 0.54
CA ARG A 178 -13.57 -0.77 -0.70
C ARG A 178 -13.25 -2.24 -0.45
N PHE A 179 -12.40 -2.53 0.53
CA PHE A 179 -12.11 -3.88 0.97
C PHE A 179 -13.37 -4.72 1.25
N PHE A 180 -14.41 -4.10 1.83
CA PHE A 180 -15.69 -4.74 2.15
C PHE A 180 -16.70 -4.66 1.00
N HIS A 181 -16.49 -3.78 0.03
CA HIS A 181 -17.40 -3.43 -1.05
C HIS A 181 -16.70 -3.49 -2.42
N GLN A 182 -16.10 -4.65 -2.73
CA GLN A 182 -15.39 -4.88 -4.01
C GLN A 182 -16.35 -4.89 -5.22
N ASP A 183 -17.64 -5.02 -4.98
CA ASP A 183 -18.73 -4.85 -5.96
C ASP A 183 -18.98 -3.38 -6.33
N GLY A 184 -18.40 -2.44 -5.59
CA GLY A 184 -18.60 -1.01 -5.75
C GLY A 184 -19.93 -0.49 -5.17
N ASP A 185 -20.67 -1.30 -4.41
CA ASP A 185 -21.91 -0.87 -3.78
C ASP A 185 -21.65 -0.18 -2.44
N TYR A 186 -21.57 1.15 -2.49
CA TYR A 186 -21.47 2.00 -1.30
C TYR A 186 -22.82 2.59 -0.87
N SER A 187 -23.95 1.96 -1.22
CA SER A 187 -25.29 2.46 -0.85
C SER A 187 -25.50 2.53 0.67
N GLN A 188 -24.78 1.70 1.43
CA GLN A 188 -24.81 1.69 2.90
C GLN A 188 -23.79 2.63 3.55
N CYS A 189 -22.85 3.18 2.79
CA CYS A 189 -21.88 4.15 3.29
C CYS A 189 -22.59 5.46 3.66
N PRO A 190 -22.44 5.99 4.88
CA PRO A 190 -22.90 7.34 5.20
C PRO A 190 -22.24 8.38 4.27
N GLY A 191 -23.06 9.05 3.45
CA GLY A 191 -22.57 9.97 2.40
C GLY A 191 -22.30 9.31 1.04
N GLY A 192 -22.65 8.02 0.92
CA GLY A 192 -22.62 7.23 -0.30
C GLY A 192 -21.21 7.06 -0.89
N ALA A 193 -21.15 6.68 -2.17
CA ALA A 193 -19.89 6.48 -2.88
C ALA A 193 -18.97 7.72 -2.89
N SER A 194 -19.45 8.93 -2.58
CA SER A 194 -18.59 10.12 -2.49
C SER A 194 -17.70 10.15 -1.23
N ARG A 195 -18.05 9.37 -0.20
CA ARG A 195 -17.35 9.29 1.10
C ARG A 195 -16.66 7.94 1.34
N HIS A 196 -16.59 7.07 0.33
CA HIS A 196 -15.86 5.81 0.46
C HIS A 196 -14.34 6.03 0.59
N TYR A 197 -13.66 5.04 1.16
CA TYR A 197 -12.21 4.94 1.16
C TYR A 197 -11.78 3.64 0.48
N ASP A 198 -10.67 3.71 -0.25
CA ASP A 198 -10.07 2.59 -0.97
C ASP A 198 -9.12 1.81 -0.07
N GLU A 199 -8.32 2.54 0.73
CA GLU A 199 -7.19 2.00 1.48
C GLU A 199 -7.28 2.41 2.96
N SER A 200 -6.84 1.52 3.86
CA SER A 200 -6.77 1.81 5.29
C SER A 200 -5.32 1.85 5.77
N LEU A 201 -4.88 2.99 6.31
CA LEU A 201 -3.55 3.11 6.94
C LEU A 201 -3.67 2.92 8.45
N TRP A 202 -3.15 1.83 8.97
CA TRP A 202 -3.15 1.53 10.40
C TRP A 202 -1.82 1.97 11.00
N LEU A 203 -1.90 2.94 11.91
CA LEU A 203 -0.77 3.42 12.68
C LEU A 203 -0.92 2.91 14.11
N THR A 204 -0.26 1.80 14.41
CA THR A 204 -0.43 1.05 15.67
C THR A 204 0.74 1.29 16.63
N ASP A 205 0.45 1.69 17.87
CA ASP A 205 1.47 1.81 18.93
C ASP A 205 2.23 0.48 19.12
N GLY A 206 3.56 0.52 19.06
CA GLY A 206 4.41 -0.63 19.38
C GLY A 206 4.41 -1.77 18.35
N PHE A 207 3.66 -1.66 17.26
CA PHE A 207 3.69 -2.65 16.17
C PHE A 207 5.07 -2.66 15.50
N GLN A 208 5.67 -3.84 15.40
CA GLN A 208 6.97 -4.07 14.77
C GLN A 208 6.77 -4.68 13.39
N GLY A 209 7.61 -4.30 12.42
CA GLY A 209 7.44 -4.71 11.04
C GLY A 209 6.29 -3.98 10.34
N GLY A 210 5.73 -4.63 9.33
CA GLY A 210 4.61 -4.15 8.54
C GLY A 210 3.63 -5.27 8.19
N ALA A 211 2.48 -4.90 7.66
CA ALA A 211 1.56 -5.78 6.97
C ALA A 211 0.82 -4.97 5.91
N GLY A 212 0.56 -5.54 4.74
CA GLY A 212 -0.01 -4.81 3.62
C GLY A 212 -0.80 -5.71 2.67
N GLY A 213 -1.64 -5.08 1.86
CA GLY A 213 -2.44 -5.77 0.86
C GLY A 213 -3.44 -4.85 0.18
N ASP A 214 -4.53 -5.44 -0.31
CA ASP A 214 -5.62 -4.75 -1.00
C ASP A 214 -6.52 -3.90 -0.08
N TRP A 215 -6.40 -4.11 1.23
CA TRP A 215 -7.17 -3.42 2.26
C TRP A 215 -6.50 -2.15 2.80
N GLY A 216 -5.19 -2.00 2.57
CA GLY A 216 -4.40 -1.07 3.36
C GLY A 216 -2.99 -1.53 3.68
N GLN A 217 -2.40 -0.76 4.59
CA GLN A 217 -1.10 -1.04 5.19
C GLN A 217 -1.20 -0.82 6.70
N ARG A 218 -0.44 -1.59 7.46
CA ARG A 218 -0.25 -1.44 8.91
C ARG A 218 1.23 -1.35 9.21
N VAL A 219 1.60 -0.33 9.98
CA VAL A 219 2.97 -0.12 10.46
C VAL A 219 2.94 0.45 11.88
N GLY A 220 4.10 0.40 12.55
CA GLY A 220 4.29 1.06 13.83
C GLY A 220 4.00 2.56 13.75
N GLN A 221 3.17 3.08 14.65
CA GLN A 221 2.84 4.51 14.72
C GLN A 221 4.10 5.35 14.92
N GLU A 222 4.98 4.92 15.83
CA GLU A 222 6.26 5.57 16.12
C GLU A 222 7.15 5.61 14.90
N TYR A 223 7.35 4.45 14.27
CA TYR A 223 8.18 4.30 13.09
C TYR A 223 7.71 5.21 11.95
N PHE A 224 6.41 5.18 11.64
CA PHE A 224 5.85 5.99 10.55
C PHE A 224 6.01 7.49 10.86
N MET A 225 5.71 7.92 12.09
CA MET A 225 5.80 9.34 12.44
C MET A 225 7.25 9.85 12.52
N GLN A 226 8.20 9.02 12.93
CA GLN A 226 9.63 9.34 12.86
C GLN A 226 10.10 9.56 11.42
N ASN A 227 9.51 8.82 10.47
CA ASN A 227 9.89 8.83 9.06
C ASN A 227 8.91 9.61 8.16
N VAL A 228 7.92 10.32 8.71
CA VAL A 228 6.79 10.87 7.94
C VAL A 228 7.24 11.84 6.83
N ASN A 229 8.35 12.54 7.04
CA ASN A 229 8.93 13.46 6.07
C ASN A 229 10.07 12.85 5.24
N SER A 230 10.51 11.61 5.55
CA SER A 230 11.54 10.91 4.80
C SER A 230 11.08 10.65 3.37
N GLU A 231 11.98 10.76 2.40
CA GLU A 231 11.61 10.50 1.01
C GLU A 231 11.10 9.06 0.85
N ASN A 232 11.81 8.10 1.43
CA ASN A 232 11.47 6.69 1.42
C ASN A 232 11.14 6.21 2.83
N ILE A 233 9.86 5.93 3.10
CA ILE A 233 9.42 5.28 4.35
C ILE A 233 9.52 3.77 4.11
N HIS A 234 10.71 3.21 4.27
CA HIS A 234 11.08 1.86 3.84
C HIS A 234 10.01 0.78 4.07
N ILE A 235 9.62 0.51 5.33
CA ILE A 235 8.65 -0.55 5.63
C ILE A 235 7.30 -0.22 4.97
N TYR A 236 6.85 1.04 5.04
CA TYR A 236 5.59 1.42 4.42
C TYR A 236 5.59 1.29 2.89
N LEU A 237 6.72 1.56 2.23
CA LEU A 237 6.88 1.36 0.80
C LEU A 237 6.84 -0.13 0.42
N HIS A 238 7.43 -1.00 1.25
CA HIS A 238 7.30 -2.46 1.12
C HIS A 238 5.84 -2.88 1.22
N GLU A 239 5.11 -2.45 2.27
CA GLU A 239 3.69 -2.79 2.44
C GLU A 239 2.81 -2.29 1.29
N LEU A 240 3.13 -1.12 0.72
CA LEU A 240 2.47 -0.62 -0.49
C LEU A 240 2.74 -1.50 -1.72
N GLY A 241 3.86 -2.23 -1.77
CA GLY A 241 4.12 -3.20 -2.83
C GLY A 241 3.10 -4.32 -2.86
N HIS A 242 2.66 -4.80 -1.69
CA HIS A 242 1.59 -5.81 -1.58
C HIS A 242 0.24 -5.30 -2.10
N THR A 243 -0.05 -4.01 -1.96
CA THR A 243 -1.22 -3.39 -2.60
C THR A 243 -1.18 -3.60 -4.12
N PHE A 244 0.01 -3.60 -4.74
CA PHE A 244 0.20 -3.89 -6.15
C PHE A 244 0.55 -5.37 -6.45
N ALA A 245 0.05 -6.29 -5.63
CA ALA A 245 0.16 -7.73 -5.81
C ALA A 245 1.59 -8.29 -5.75
N LEU A 246 2.56 -7.53 -5.24
CA LEU A 246 3.93 -8.03 -5.11
C LEU A 246 4.07 -8.90 -3.86
N ASP A 247 4.76 -10.03 -3.99
CA ASP A 247 4.96 -10.98 -2.88
C ASP A 247 6.08 -10.54 -1.93
N ASP A 248 6.04 -11.11 -0.74
CA ASP A 248 7.21 -11.22 0.12
C ASP A 248 8.22 -12.27 -0.41
N PHE A 249 9.50 -12.06 -0.11
CA PHE A 249 10.58 -12.96 -0.52
C PHE A 249 11.37 -13.48 0.70
N TYR A 250 10.70 -14.21 1.60
CA TYR A 250 11.32 -14.66 2.87
C TYR A 250 12.19 -15.92 2.74
N ASP A 251 11.71 -16.88 1.96
CA ASP A 251 12.22 -18.25 1.89
C ASP A 251 12.92 -18.54 0.55
N TRP A 252 12.91 -17.58 -0.37
CA TRP A 252 13.58 -17.70 -1.65
C TRP A 252 13.95 -16.33 -2.22
N THR A 253 14.79 -16.32 -3.24
CA THR A 253 15.14 -15.10 -3.98
C THR A 253 15.32 -15.43 -5.45
N PRO A 254 14.79 -14.62 -6.38
CA PRO A 254 14.99 -14.82 -7.81
C PRO A 254 16.46 -14.80 -8.21
N THR A 255 16.82 -15.55 -9.24
CA THR A 255 18.18 -15.72 -9.73
C THR A 255 18.86 -14.36 -9.95
N GLY A 256 19.97 -14.13 -9.24
CA GLY A 256 20.82 -12.96 -9.43
C GLY A 256 20.26 -11.66 -8.82
N GLN A 257 19.15 -11.71 -8.10
CA GLN A 257 18.63 -10.58 -7.33
C GLN A 257 19.06 -10.72 -5.87
N THR A 258 19.48 -9.62 -5.26
CA THR A 258 19.95 -9.61 -3.86
C THR A 258 19.51 -8.38 -3.07
N ASN A 259 19.05 -7.33 -3.74
CA ASN A 259 18.63 -6.08 -3.11
C ASN A 259 17.44 -5.50 -3.86
N PHE A 260 16.26 -5.56 -3.27
CA PHE A 260 15.01 -4.99 -3.79
C PHE A 260 14.00 -4.87 -2.65
N ILE A 261 13.07 -3.91 -2.72
CA ILE A 261 12.28 -3.53 -1.53
C ILE A 261 11.39 -4.67 -1.05
N MET A 262 10.90 -5.51 -1.95
CA MET A 262 10.06 -6.67 -1.61
C MET A 262 10.84 -7.82 -0.96
N LEU A 263 12.17 -7.82 -1.03
CA LEU A 263 13.03 -8.63 -0.16
C LEU A 263 13.32 -7.81 1.09
N ALA A 264 12.44 -7.95 2.08
CA ALA A 264 12.40 -7.11 3.28
C ALA A 264 13.79 -6.94 3.92
N GLY A 265 14.21 -5.69 4.14
CA GLY A 265 15.51 -5.36 4.72
C GLY A 265 16.69 -5.32 3.76
N SER A 266 16.56 -5.82 2.52
CA SER A 266 17.66 -5.80 1.54
C SER A 266 17.82 -4.46 0.80
N ALA A 267 16.76 -3.65 0.72
CA ALA A 267 16.79 -2.32 0.13
C ALA A 267 15.85 -1.38 0.88
N THR A 268 16.24 -0.11 1.05
CA THR A 268 15.45 0.90 1.77
C THR A 268 14.55 1.76 0.85
N GLN A 269 14.54 1.47 -0.44
CA GLN A 269 13.79 2.19 -1.47
C GLN A 269 13.40 1.25 -2.62
N ILE A 270 12.37 1.64 -3.39
CA ILE A 270 11.94 0.92 -4.59
C ILE A 270 13.10 0.89 -5.59
N THR A 271 13.45 -0.31 -6.03
CA THR A 271 14.54 -0.56 -6.98
C THR A 271 14.02 -0.77 -8.40
N GLU A 272 14.94 -0.92 -9.36
CA GLU A 272 14.56 -1.27 -10.73
C GLU A 272 13.86 -2.63 -10.81
N PHE A 273 14.29 -3.62 -10.02
CA PHE A 273 13.66 -4.93 -10.05
C PHE A 273 12.20 -4.86 -9.56
N ASP A 274 11.93 -4.10 -8.50
CA ASP A 274 10.57 -3.84 -8.01
C ASP A 274 9.69 -3.18 -9.07
N ILE A 275 10.23 -2.19 -9.80
CA ILE A 275 9.52 -1.53 -10.91
C ILE A 275 9.19 -2.52 -12.03
N TRP A 276 10.10 -3.44 -12.36
CA TRP A 276 9.80 -4.45 -13.38
C TRP A 276 8.80 -5.49 -12.91
N MET A 277 8.79 -5.87 -11.62
CA MET A 277 7.78 -6.76 -11.06
C MET A 277 6.38 -6.12 -11.13
N VAL A 278 6.21 -4.86 -10.72
CA VAL A 278 4.90 -4.19 -10.79
C VAL A 278 4.44 -3.97 -12.24
N ARG A 279 5.37 -3.74 -13.17
CA ARG A 279 5.08 -3.69 -14.61
C ARG A 279 4.67 -5.05 -15.18
N ASP A 280 5.25 -6.13 -14.67
CA ASP A 280 4.92 -7.50 -15.08
C ASP A 280 3.47 -7.84 -14.70
N TRP A 281 3.03 -7.45 -13.50
CA TRP A 281 1.63 -7.49 -13.14
C TRP A 281 0.76 -6.66 -14.09
N TRP A 282 1.11 -5.39 -14.30
CA TRP A 282 0.32 -4.50 -15.16
C TRP A 282 0.07 -5.10 -16.55
N ARG A 283 1.10 -5.63 -17.22
CA ARG A 283 0.93 -6.17 -18.59
C ARG A 283 -0.04 -7.36 -18.66
N HIS A 284 -0.18 -8.13 -17.58
CA HIS A 284 -1.13 -9.24 -17.52
C HIS A 284 -2.53 -8.78 -17.10
N LEU A 285 -2.64 -7.70 -16.31
CA LEU A 285 -3.92 -7.19 -15.84
C LEU A 285 -4.58 -6.26 -16.85
N LYS A 286 -3.82 -5.47 -17.63
CA LYS A 286 -4.33 -4.31 -18.39
C LYS A 286 -5.54 -4.59 -19.29
N SER A 287 -5.60 -5.78 -19.89
CA SER A 287 -6.66 -6.19 -20.81
C SER A 287 -8.04 -6.20 -20.13
N ARG A 288 -8.10 -6.39 -18.81
CA ARG A 288 -9.35 -6.32 -18.03
C ARG A 288 -9.98 -4.91 -18.03
N TYR A 289 -9.21 -3.89 -18.39
CA TYR A 289 -9.65 -2.50 -18.48
C TYR A 289 -9.86 -2.02 -19.92
N ASN A 290 -9.85 -2.94 -20.90
CA ASN A 290 -9.91 -2.64 -22.34
C ASN A 290 -8.73 -1.78 -22.84
N LEU A 291 -7.52 -2.08 -22.34
CA LEU A 291 -6.24 -1.47 -22.74
C LEU A 291 -5.29 -2.49 -23.38
#